data_AF-A0A1R2B5C1-F1
#
_entry.id   AF-A0A1R2B5C1-F1
#
_cell.length_a   1.000
_cell.length_b   1.000
_cell.length_c   1.000
_cell.angle_alpha   90.00
_cell.angle_beta   90.00
_cell.angle_gamma   90.00
#
_symmetry.space_group_name_H-M   'P 1'
#
loop_
_entity.id
_entity.type
_entity.pdbx_description
1 polymer ?
#
loop_
_entity_poly.entity_id
_entity_poly.type
_entity_poly.pdbx_seq_one_letter_code
_entity_poly.pdbx_strand_id
1 'polypeptide(L)'
;MLILKRIGTHQIKILFTIRVHYVFLKLSYPISAKVSWKRRNKITETSTIEIYDSPTDFSQELTMSNTIYQKSSGFLPKEAEIKVLGNNFGTWKELGRLVLNLSNYIDVVSKEQVYHLQKAQDKDAVICLSISTNLAKQKELSHNEHDVDQLVKQLNDTKNKIFTLKNDFDEVLNQKESLKSELITAQQELNTLKTLESVYANSTLRVENNFLKSQLENLKQELFSAKETNENLKKGMKMQGEILDANKKISNGNNIIKNFYEENKDEDKIGNQVFELGNRLNNIMKRYGEIPK
;
A
#
# COMPACT_ATOMS: atom_id res chain seq x y z
N MET A 1 -55.20 55.48 -47.25
CA MET A 1 -54.42 54.27 -47.59
C MET A 1 -54.79 53.18 -46.58
N LEU A 2 -55.50 52.13 -47.03
CA LEU A 2 -56.29 51.23 -46.19
C LEU A 2 -55.43 50.35 -45.26
N ILE A 3 -55.59 50.56 -43.95
CA ILE A 3 -55.07 49.72 -42.86
C ILE A 3 -56.02 48.54 -42.71
N LEU A 4 -55.84 47.49 -43.52
CA LEU A 4 -56.39 46.18 -43.19
C LEU A 4 -55.54 45.58 -42.07
N LYS A 5 -55.97 45.79 -40.81
CA LYS A 5 -55.55 44.96 -39.67
C LYS A 5 -55.96 43.52 -40.01
N ARG A 6 -55.04 42.72 -40.56
CA ARG A 6 -55.21 41.27 -40.65
C ARG A 6 -55.22 40.74 -39.21
N ILE A 7 -56.42 40.41 -38.73
CA ILE A 7 -56.64 39.82 -37.41
C ILE A 7 -55.74 38.57 -37.30
N GLY A 8 -54.86 38.53 -36.30
CA GLY A 8 -53.98 37.39 -36.02
C GLY A 8 -52.62 37.35 -36.71
N THR A 9 -52.15 38.44 -37.36
CA THR A 9 -50.76 38.52 -37.85
C THR A 9 -49.96 39.61 -37.15
N HIS A 10 -48.78 39.25 -36.62
CA HIS A 10 -47.82 40.19 -36.04
C HIS A 10 -46.73 40.54 -37.05
N GLN A 11 -46.36 41.82 -37.11
CA GLN A 11 -45.30 42.30 -37.99
C GLN A 11 -43.99 42.39 -37.21
N ILE A 12 -42.93 41.76 -37.72
CA ILE A 12 -41.60 41.76 -37.11
C ILE A 12 -40.58 42.30 -38.12
N LYS A 13 -39.68 43.17 -37.66
CA LYS A 13 -38.53 43.64 -38.44
C LYS A 13 -37.33 42.76 -38.08
N ILE A 14 -36.74 42.11 -39.07
CA ILE A 14 -35.62 41.18 -38.92
C ILE A 14 -34.49 41.63 -39.84
N LEU A 15 -33.26 41.69 -39.32
CA LEU A 15 -32.08 41.93 -40.14
C LEU A 15 -31.54 40.59 -40.63
N PHE A 16 -31.51 40.42 -41.94
CA PHE A 16 -30.92 39.25 -42.58
C PHE A 16 -29.52 39.59 -43.08
N THR A 17 -28.60 38.65 -42.87
CA THR A 17 -27.25 38.66 -43.43
C THR A 17 -27.11 37.42 -44.32
N ILE A 18 -26.83 37.64 -45.59
CA ILE A 18 -26.53 36.60 -46.58
C ILE A 18 -25.06 36.74 -46.95
N ARG A 19 -24.24 35.77 -46.55
CA ARG A 19 -22.85 35.69 -46.97
C ARG A 19 -22.76 34.83 -48.22
N VAL A 20 -22.23 35.40 -49.29
CA VAL A 20 -21.90 34.71 -50.54
C VAL A 20 -20.48 34.20 -50.41
N HIS A 21 -20.28 32.88 -50.41
CA HIS A 21 -18.93 32.29 -50.34
C HIS A 21 -18.31 32.24 -51.72
N TYR A 22 -18.98 31.57 -52.63
CA TYR A 22 -18.55 31.46 -54.03
C TYR A 22 -19.74 31.46 -54.98
N VAL A 23 -19.45 31.82 -56.23
CA VAL A 23 -20.32 31.63 -57.39
C VAL A 23 -19.56 30.77 -58.39
N PHE A 24 -20.23 29.78 -58.96
CA PHE A 24 -19.69 28.95 -60.02
C PHE A 24 -20.56 29.07 -61.26
N LEU A 25 -19.93 29.42 -62.38
CA LEU A 25 -20.53 29.55 -63.70
C LEU A 25 -19.51 29.05 -64.72
N LYS A 26 -19.92 28.16 -65.61
CA LYS A 26 -19.13 27.74 -66.76
C LYS A 26 -19.15 28.82 -67.83
N LEU A 27 -18.03 29.52 -68.00
CA LEU A 27 -17.92 30.67 -68.90
C LEU A 27 -16.82 30.45 -69.94
N SER A 28 -17.04 30.92 -71.17
CA SER A 28 -16.04 30.83 -72.24
C SER A 28 -14.84 31.79 -72.06
N TYR A 29 -15.01 32.82 -71.24
CA TYR A 29 -13.98 33.78 -70.88
C TYR A 29 -14.30 34.37 -69.50
N PRO A 30 -13.30 34.90 -68.76
CA PRO A 30 -13.54 35.52 -67.46
C PRO A 30 -14.50 36.72 -67.56
N ILE A 31 -15.48 36.79 -66.67
CA ILE A 31 -16.45 37.89 -66.63
C ILE A 31 -16.41 38.55 -65.26
N SER A 32 -16.29 39.88 -65.24
CA SER A 32 -16.49 40.66 -64.02
C SER A 32 -17.96 40.58 -63.60
N ALA A 33 -18.24 40.01 -62.45
CA ALA A 33 -19.56 39.78 -61.93
C ALA A 33 -19.75 40.37 -60.53
N LYS A 34 -21.00 40.57 -60.13
CA LYS A 34 -21.38 40.90 -58.75
C LYS A 34 -22.67 40.20 -58.38
N VAL A 35 -22.88 39.97 -57.09
CA VAL A 35 -24.13 39.42 -56.57
C VAL A 35 -24.95 40.55 -55.98
N SER A 36 -26.20 40.64 -56.40
CA SER A 36 -27.14 41.67 -55.94
C SER A 36 -28.35 41.03 -55.28
N TRP A 37 -28.82 41.66 -54.21
CA TRP A 37 -30.08 41.35 -53.57
C TRP A 37 -30.95 42.59 -53.54
N LYS A 38 -32.10 42.52 -54.23
CA LYS A 38 -33.03 43.65 -54.39
C LYS A 38 -34.33 43.41 -53.65
N ARG A 39 -34.84 44.46 -52.99
CA ARG A 39 -36.19 44.53 -52.42
C ARG A 39 -36.78 45.91 -52.62
N ARG A 40 -37.87 46.00 -53.38
CA ARG A 40 -38.53 47.28 -53.72
C ARG A 40 -37.48 48.28 -54.24
N ASN A 41 -37.22 49.34 -53.48
CA ASN A 41 -36.30 50.42 -53.84
C ASN A 41 -34.92 50.29 -53.15
N LYS A 42 -34.66 49.19 -52.44
CA LYS A 42 -33.38 48.91 -51.80
C LYS A 42 -32.65 47.81 -52.55
N ILE A 43 -31.35 48.01 -52.75
CA ILE A 43 -30.44 47.04 -53.35
C ILE A 43 -29.21 46.97 -52.44
N THR A 44 -28.73 45.77 -52.18
CA THR A 44 -27.41 45.51 -51.59
C THR A 44 -26.64 44.66 -52.59
N GLU A 45 -25.37 44.96 -52.80
CA GLU A 45 -24.53 44.29 -53.79
C GLU A 45 -23.16 43.99 -53.20
N THR A 46 -22.52 42.94 -53.68
CA THR A 46 -21.12 42.65 -53.41
C THR A 46 -20.24 43.60 -54.22
N SER A 47 -18.94 43.66 -53.90
CA SER A 47 -17.96 44.19 -54.84
C SER A 47 -17.93 43.32 -56.11
N THR A 48 -17.36 43.91 -57.16
CA THR A 48 -17.13 43.21 -58.42
C THR A 48 -15.99 42.20 -58.23
N ILE A 49 -16.21 40.99 -58.73
CA ILE A 49 -15.26 39.88 -58.75
C ILE A 49 -15.08 39.38 -60.17
N GLU A 50 -13.95 38.75 -60.48
CA GLU A 50 -13.80 38.02 -61.74
C GLU A 50 -14.21 36.57 -61.54
N ILE A 51 -15.18 36.11 -62.33
CA ILE A 51 -15.61 34.71 -62.34
C ILE A 51 -14.87 33.98 -63.46
N TYR A 52 -14.21 32.89 -63.10
CA TYR A 52 -13.51 31.97 -64.00
C TYR A 52 -14.33 30.68 -64.18
N ASP A 53 -13.86 29.74 -65.00
CA ASP A 53 -14.45 28.38 -65.15
C ASP A 53 -14.16 27.47 -63.94
N SER A 54 -14.03 28.06 -62.75
CA SER A 54 -13.80 27.39 -61.47
C SER A 54 -14.50 28.18 -60.36
N PRO A 55 -14.83 27.55 -59.22
CA PRO A 55 -15.45 28.25 -58.10
C PRO A 55 -14.56 29.40 -57.62
N THR A 56 -14.99 30.64 -57.82
CA THR A 56 -14.29 31.81 -57.30
C THR A 56 -14.74 32.04 -55.86
N ASP A 57 -13.87 31.76 -54.89
CA ASP A 57 -14.08 32.14 -53.49
C ASP A 57 -13.81 33.65 -53.33
N PHE A 58 -14.75 34.36 -52.72
CA PHE A 58 -14.60 35.78 -52.46
C PHE A 58 -15.29 36.27 -51.18
N SER A 59 -16.03 35.39 -50.49
CA SER A 59 -16.68 35.58 -49.18
C SER A 59 -17.12 37.02 -48.84
N GLN A 60 -18.31 37.43 -49.29
CA GLN A 60 -18.87 38.77 -49.03
C GLN A 60 -20.28 38.75 -48.46
N GLU A 61 -20.63 39.78 -47.69
CA GLU A 61 -21.92 39.86 -47.01
C GLU A 61 -22.87 40.88 -47.66
N LEU A 62 -24.12 40.44 -47.79
CA LEU A 62 -25.27 41.24 -48.16
C LEU A 62 -26.20 41.36 -46.95
N THR A 63 -26.51 42.58 -46.52
CA THR A 63 -27.38 42.80 -45.36
C THR A 63 -28.63 43.57 -45.74
N MET A 64 -29.78 43.13 -45.24
CA MET A 64 -31.03 43.84 -45.48
C MET A 64 -32.06 43.64 -44.37
N SER A 65 -32.60 44.75 -43.88
CA SER A 65 -33.74 44.72 -42.96
C SER A 65 -35.01 44.33 -43.71
N ASN A 66 -35.66 43.27 -43.26
CA ASN A 66 -36.88 42.72 -43.80
C ASN A 66 -38.04 42.82 -42.81
N THR A 67 -39.24 42.97 -43.37
CA THR A 67 -40.48 42.95 -42.60
C THR A 67 -41.16 41.63 -42.91
N ILE A 68 -41.30 40.78 -41.89
CA ILE A 68 -41.92 39.47 -41.99
C ILE A 68 -43.15 39.45 -41.08
N TYR A 69 -44.17 38.73 -41.54
CA TYR A 69 -45.42 38.59 -40.81
C TYR A 69 -45.47 37.19 -40.18
N GLN A 70 -45.78 37.14 -38.90
CA GLN A 70 -45.92 35.91 -38.14
C GLN A 70 -47.39 35.64 -37.85
N LYS A 71 -47.81 34.39 -38.03
CA LYS A 71 -49.09 33.82 -37.58
C LYS A 71 -48.82 32.84 -36.42
N SER A 72 -49.88 32.37 -35.78
CA SER A 72 -49.81 31.31 -34.77
C SER A 72 -49.08 30.05 -35.27
N SER A 73 -49.20 29.73 -36.56
CA SER A 73 -48.57 28.57 -37.20
C SER A 73 -47.14 28.83 -37.72
N GLY A 74 -46.54 29.99 -37.46
CA GLY A 74 -45.20 30.36 -37.91
C GLY A 74 -45.17 31.56 -38.86
N PHE A 75 -44.03 31.75 -39.54
CA PHE A 75 -43.79 32.90 -40.41
C PHE A 75 -44.40 32.72 -41.80
N LEU A 76 -45.05 33.77 -42.31
CA LEU A 76 -45.54 33.80 -43.68
C LEU A 76 -44.36 33.80 -44.66
N PRO A 77 -44.45 33.12 -45.81
CA PRO A 77 -43.39 33.09 -46.82
C PRO A 77 -42.94 34.50 -47.23
N LYS A 78 -41.63 34.69 -47.32
CA LYS A 78 -41.02 35.95 -47.70
C LYS A 78 -39.95 35.70 -48.75
N GLU A 79 -40.32 35.89 -50.01
CA GLU A 79 -39.37 35.74 -51.12
C GLU A 79 -38.33 36.86 -51.14
N ALA A 80 -37.09 36.46 -51.41
CA ALA A 80 -35.95 37.30 -51.71
C ALA A 80 -35.31 36.82 -53.01
N GLU A 81 -35.01 37.76 -53.89
CA GLU A 81 -34.40 37.48 -55.18
C GLU A 81 -32.94 37.92 -55.15
N ILE A 82 -32.04 36.96 -55.34
CA ILE A 82 -30.61 37.15 -55.47
C ILE A 82 -30.27 36.98 -56.95
N LYS A 83 -29.50 37.91 -57.51
CA LYS A 83 -29.06 37.86 -58.91
C LYS A 83 -27.56 37.90 -59.00
N VAL A 84 -27.01 37.07 -59.85
CA VAL A 84 -25.64 37.21 -60.32
C VAL A 84 -25.67 38.06 -61.59
N LEU A 85 -24.96 39.19 -61.56
CA LEU A 85 -24.89 40.14 -62.65
C LEU A 85 -23.49 40.14 -63.24
N GLY A 86 -23.36 40.00 -64.56
CA GLY A 86 -22.11 40.05 -65.29
C GLY A 86 -21.98 41.35 -66.08
N ASN A 87 -20.78 41.90 -66.11
CA ASN A 87 -20.44 43.05 -66.94
C ASN A 87 -20.20 42.60 -68.37
N ASN A 88 -21.00 43.14 -69.29
CA ASN A 88 -20.90 42.93 -70.71
C ASN A 88 -20.72 44.29 -71.40
N PHE A 89 -19.46 44.65 -71.69
CA PHE A 89 -19.06 45.91 -72.31
C PHE A 89 -19.65 47.16 -71.64
N GLY A 90 -19.61 47.22 -70.31
CA GLY A 90 -20.09 48.36 -69.52
C GLY A 90 -21.57 48.28 -69.12
N THR A 91 -22.29 47.23 -69.56
CA THR A 91 -23.68 46.97 -69.15
C THR A 91 -23.77 45.74 -68.25
N TRP A 92 -24.48 45.86 -67.13
CA TRP A 92 -24.69 44.75 -66.21
C TRP A 92 -25.90 43.91 -66.63
N LYS A 93 -25.68 42.64 -66.98
CA LYS A 93 -26.73 41.70 -67.40
C LYS A 93 -26.86 40.56 -66.40
N GLU A 94 -28.06 40.02 -66.27
CA GLU A 94 -28.34 38.87 -65.40
C GLU A 94 -27.69 37.61 -65.98
N LEU A 95 -26.76 37.01 -65.22
CA LEU A 95 -26.14 35.71 -65.53
C LEU A 95 -26.88 34.55 -64.87
N GLY A 96 -27.63 34.81 -63.81
CA GLY A 96 -28.41 33.82 -63.08
C GLY A 96 -29.17 34.44 -61.91
N ARG A 97 -30.17 33.72 -61.41
CA ARG A 97 -31.09 34.16 -60.36
C ARG A 97 -31.41 33.05 -59.38
N LEU A 98 -31.47 33.40 -58.10
CA LEU A 98 -31.95 32.53 -57.03
C LEU A 98 -33.10 33.21 -56.30
N VAL A 99 -34.19 32.47 -56.09
CA VAL A 99 -35.32 32.91 -55.25
C VAL A 99 -35.30 32.12 -53.96
N LEU A 100 -35.16 32.80 -52.84
CA LEU A 100 -35.13 32.22 -51.50
C LEU A 100 -36.37 32.60 -50.73
N ASN A 101 -36.90 31.68 -49.93
CA ASN A 101 -37.87 32.01 -48.89
C ASN A 101 -37.14 32.35 -47.59
N LEU A 102 -36.98 33.63 -47.29
CA LEU A 102 -36.28 34.11 -46.09
C LEU A 102 -36.89 33.60 -44.79
N SER A 103 -38.18 33.28 -44.79
CA SER A 103 -38.87 32.80 -43.59
C SER A 103 -38.32 31.47 -43.08
N ASN A 104 -37.67 30.69 -43.95
CA ASN A 104 -37.02 29.44 -43.57
C ASN A 104 -35.76 29.63 -42.71
N TYR A 105 -35.19 30.85 -42.67
CA TYR A 105 -33.92 31.14 -42.00
C TYR A 105 -34.08 32.08 -40.81
N ILE A 106 -35.32 32.31 -40.34
CA ILE A 106 -35.55 33.24 -39.22
C ILE A 106 -34.99 32.69 -37.93
N ASP A 107 -35.25 31.41 -37.64
CA ASP A 107 -34.88 30.75 -36.39
C ASP A 107 -33.68 29.80 -36.53
N VAL A 108 -33.18 29.61 -37.75
CA VAL A 108 -32.12 28.66 -38.08
C VAL A 108 -31.06 29.35 -38.92
N VAL A 109 -29.79 29.21 -38.52
CA VAL A 109 -28.64 29.66 -39.32
C VAL A 109 -28.33 28.60 -40.36
N SER A 110 -28.31 29.00 -41.64
CA SER A 110 -27.82 28.15 -42.73
C SER A 110 -26.35 28.45 -42.97
N LYS A 111 -25.51 27.42 -43.02
CA LYS A 111 -24.07 27.55 -43.29
C LYS A 111 -23.75 26.85 -44.61
N GLU A 112 -23.10 27.58 -45.51
CA GLU A 112 -22.49 27.04 -46.75
C GLU A 112 -23.42 26.19 -47.61
N GLN A 113 -24.68 26.63 -47.76
CA GLN A 113 -25.66 25.91 -48.56
C GLN A 113 -25.50 26.28 -50.03
N VAL A 114 -25.43 25.26 -50.89
CA VAL A 114 -25.30 25.42 -52.34
C VAL A 114 -26.68 25.46 -52.99
N TYR A 115 -26.87 26.41 -53.91
CA TYR A 115 -28.11 26.60 -54.65
C TYR A 115 -27.84 26.69 -56.15
N HIS A 116 -28.69 26.05 -56.94
CA HIS A 116 -28.67 26.19 -58.39
C HIS A 116 -29.28 27.52 -58.83
N LEU A 117 -28.62 28.19 -59.77
CA LEU A 117 -29.08 29.43 -60.35
C LEU A 117 -30.09 29.16 -61.47
N GLN A 118 -31.27 29.74 -61.35
CA GLN A 118 -32.30 29.76 -62.38
C GLN A 118 -31.96 30.80 -63.44
N LYS A 119 -32.47 30.61 -64.66
CA LYS A 119 -32.26 31.52 -65.81
C LYS A 119 -30.78 31.75 -66.17
N ALA A 120 -29.89 30.89 -65.69
CA ALA A 120 -28.51 30.86 -66.13
C ALA A 120 -28.40 30.18 -67.50
N GLN A 121 -27.45 30.65 -68.32
CA GLN A 121 -27.10 29.98 -69.58
C GLN A 121 -26.42 28.64 -69.30
N ASP A 122 -25.60 28.62 -68.25
CA ASP A 122 -25.01 27.41 -67.70
C ASP A 122 -26.02 26.68 -66.79
N LYS A 123 -26.23 25.39 -67.04
CA LYS A 123 -27.15 24.55 -66.25
C LYS A 123 -26.55 24.10 -64.92
N ASP A 124 -25.22 24.08 -64.84
CA ASP A 124 -24.47 23.69 -63.64
C ASP A 124 -24.12 24.90 -62.75
N ALA A 125 -24.67 26.07 -63.11
CA ALA A 125 -24.49 27.32 -62.39
C ALA A 125 -24.99 27.21 -60.94
N VAL A 126 -24.10 27.48 -59.98
CA VAL A 126 -24.43 27.45 -58.55
C VAL A 126 -23.89 28.64 -57.78
N ILE A 127 -24.50 28.89 -56.63
CA ILE A 127 -24.05 29.88 -55.64
C ILE A 127 -24.07 29.24 -54.25
N CYS A 128 -23.02 29.45 -53.47
CA CYS A 128 -22.93 28.98 -52.08
C CYS A 128 -23.17 30.12 -51.11
N LEU A 129 -24.15 29.96 -50.22
CA LEU A 129 -24.62 31.00 -49.30
C LEU A 129 -24.68 30.50 -47.85
N SER A 130 -24.22 31.33 -46.92
CA SER A 130 -24.66 31.27 -45.52
C SER A 130 -25.71 32.33 -45.25
N ILE A 131 -26.79 31.97 -44.58
CA ILE A 131 -27.91 32.88 -44.29
C ILE A 131 -28.16 32.87 -42.78
N SER A 132 -28.23 34.05 -42.20
CA SER A 132 -28.49 34.21 -40.77
C SER A 132 -29.33 35.45 -40.50
N THR A 133 -29.98 35.46 -39.33
CA THR A 133 -30.67 36.64 -38.82
C THR A 133 -30.06 37.08 -37.50
N ASN A 134 -30.31 38.33 -37.11
CA ASN A 134 -29.97 38.80 -35.78
C ASN A 134 -30.65 37.98 -34.65
N LEU A 135 -31.85 37.44 -34.91
CA LEU A 135 -32.58 36.61 -33.95
C LEU A 135 -31.94 35.22 -33.80
N ALA A 136 -31.65 34.55 -34.92
CA ALA A 136 -31.00 33.23 -34.90
C ALA A 136 -29.60 33.31 -34.25
N LYS A 137 -28.82 34.37 -34.56
CA LYS A 137 -27.51 34.61 -33.94
C LYS A 137 -27.58 34.80 -32.43
N GLN A 138 -28.56 35.56 -31.94
CA GLN A 138 -28.76 35.74 -30.49
C GLN A 138 -29.12 34.43 -29.80
N LYS A 139 -29.94 33.60 -30.43
CA LYS A 139 -30.31 32.29 -29.89
C LYS A 139 -29.11 31.35 -29.80
N GLU A 140 -28.27 31.28 -30.84
CA GLU A 140 -27.01 30.51 -30.81
C GLU A 140 -26.08 30.99 -29.68
N LEU A 141 -25.92 32.31 -29.52
CA LEU A 141 -25.10 32.88 -28.44
C LEU A 141 -25.61 32.50 -27.05
N SER A 142 -26.93 32.61 -26.82
CA SER A 142 -27.53 32.26 -25.52
C SER A 142 -27.40 30.78 -25.16
N HIS A 143 -27.44 29.89 -26.16
CA HIS A 143 -27.25 28.46 -25.92
C HIS A 143 -25.80 28.15 -25.56
N ASN A 144 -24.85 28.76 -26.27
CA ASN A 144 -23.42 28.61 -26.00
C ASN A 144 -23.04 29.16 -24.62
N GLU A 145 -23.63 30.27 -24.18
CA GLU A 145 -23.42 30.82 -22.83
C GLU A 145 -23.85 29.83 -21.75
N HIS A 146 -25.01 29.18 -21.92
CA HIS A 146 -25.49 28.16 -20.98
C HIS A 146 -24.54 26.95 -20.89
N ASP A 147 -24.04 26.48 -22.03
CA ASP A 147 -23.09 25.37 -22.08
C ASP A 147 -21.76 25.73 -21.39
N VAL A 148 -21.29 26.97 -21.58
CA VAL A 148 -20.08 27.47 -20.90
C VAL A 148 -20.28 27.53 -19.39
N ASP A 149 -21.41 28.05 -18.90
CA ASP A 149 -21.71 28.08 -17.47
C ASP A 149 -21.75 26.68 -16.86
N GLN A 150 -22.34 25.72 -17.58
CA GLN A 150 -22.37 24.33 -17.15
C GLN A 150 -20.96 23.72 -17.09
N LEU A 151 -20.12 23.98 -18.09
CA LEU A 151 -18.73 23.51 -18.12
C LEU A 151 -17.90 24.13 -16.98
N VAL A 152 -18.07 25.44 -16.71
CA VAL A 152 -17.39 26.11 -15.59
C VAL A 152 -17.80 25.49 -14.25
N LYS A 153 -19.08 25.17 -14.08
CA LYS A 153 -19.57 24.48 -12.87
C LYS A 153 -18.93 23.10 -12.72
N GLN A 154 -18.90 22.30 -13.78
CA GLN A 154 -18.27 20.97 -13.78
C GLN A 154 -16.76 21.05 -13.50
N LEU A 155 -16.07 22.05 -14.04
CA LEU A 155 -14.65 22.29 -13.80
C LEU A 155 -14.39 22.62 -12.33
N ASN A 156 -15.21 23.49 -11.73
CA ASN A 156 -15.09 23.85 -10.32
C ASN A 156 -15.36 22.65 -9.39
N ASP A 157 -16.38 21.85 -9.69
CA ASP A 157 -16.68 20.62 -8.94
C ASP A 157 -15.51 19.63 -9.01
N THR A 158 -14.89 19.48 -10.19
CA THR A 158 -13.73 18.61 -10.39
C THR A 158 -12.51 19.12 -9.64
N LYS A 159 -12.25 20.43 -9.67
CA LYS A 159 -11.16 21.06 -8.93
C LYS A 159 -11.30 20.85 -7.41
N ASN A 160 -12.52 20.97 -6.88
CA ASN A 160 -12.79 20.72 -5.48
C ASN A 160 -12.53 19.24 -5.10
N LYS A 161 -12.95 18.29 -5.95
CA LYS A 161 -12.66 16.85 -5.73
C LYS A 161 -11.17 16.54 -5.76
N ILE A 162 -10.40 17.18 -6.64
CA ILE A 162 -8.94 17.02 -6.67
C ILE A 162 -8.31 17.57 -5.38
N PHE A 163 -8.80 18.70 -4.88
CA PHE A 163 -8.31 19.28 -3.63
C PHE A 163 -8.58 18.36 -2.44
N THR A 164 -9.78 17.77 -2.34
CA THR A 164 -10.09 16.81 -1.26
C THR A 164 -9.23 15.55 -1.37
N LEU A 165 -9.11 14.96 -2.56
CA LEU A 165 -8.27 13.78 -2.77
C LEU A 165 -6.80 14.02 -2.42
N LYS A 166 -6.30 15.23 -2.68
CA LYS A 166 -4.93 15.61 -2.30
C LYS A 166 -4.76 15.64 -0.79
N ASN A 167 -5.72 16.23 -0.06
CA ASN A 167 -5.67 16.25 1.40
C ASN A 167 -5.73 14.84 1.98
N ASP A 168 -6.61 13.98 1.47
CA ASP A 168 -6.72 12.58 1.89
C ASP A 168 -5.42 11.82 1.63
N PHE A 169 -4.77 12.08 0.48
CA PHE A 169 -3.48 11.48 0.14
C PHE A 169 -2.37 11.93 1.09
N ASP A 170 -2.30 13.22 1.41
CA ASP A 170 -1.32 13.77 2.35
C ASP A 170 -1.54 13.19 3.76
N GLU A 171 -2.78 12.98 4.19
CA GLU A 171 -3.10 12.31 5.45
C GLU A 171 -2.62 10.85 5.48
N VAL A 172 -2.91 10.08 4.43
CA VAL A 172 -2.43 8.68 4.31
C VAL A 172 -0.90 8.61 4.32
N LEU A 173 -0.24 9.57 3.68
CA LEU A 173 1.23 9.62 3.65
C LEU A 173 1.82 9.90 5.04
N ASN A 174 1.20 10.80 5.81
CA ASN A 174 1.57 11.05 7.20
C ASN A 174 1.34 9.83 8.10
N GLN A 175 0.20 9.15 7.96
CA GLN A 175 -0.10 7.91 8.70
C GLN A 175 0.94 6.81 8.39
N LYS A 176 1.33 6.67 7.13
CA LYS A 176 2.36 5.71 6.71
C LYS A 176 3.71 5.98 7.39
N GLU A 177 4.16 7.23 7.47
CA GLU A 177 5.43 7.56 8.14
C GLU A 177 5.35 7.37 9.67
N SER A 178 4.19 7.59 10.29
CA SER A 178 3.95 7.26 11.70
C SER A 178 4.09 5.75 11.95
N LEU A 179 3.38 4.93 11.18
CA LEU A 179 3.43 3.47 11.30
C LEU A 179 4.82 2.90 11.06
N LYS A 180 5.57 3.49 10.14
CA LYS A 180 6.97 3.11 9.88
C LYS A 180 7.86 3.40 11.09
N SER A 181 7.65 4.53 11.76
CA SER A 181 8.39 4.89 12.97
C SER A 181 8.06 3.93 14.12
N GLU A 182 6.78 3.63 14.33
CA GLU A 182 6.32 2.64 15.31
C GLU A 182 6.91 1.25 15.05
N LEU A 183 6.96 0.82 13.79
CA LEU A 183 7.56 -0.47 13.40
C LEU A 183 9.06 -0.52 13.76
N ILE A 184 9.81 0.56 13.53
CA ILE A 184 11.23 0.64 13.89
C ILE A 184 11.40 0.50 15.41
N THR A 185 10.58 1.19 16.21
CA THR A 185 10.60 1.09 17.67
C THR A 185 10.30 -0.35 18.13
N ALA A 186 9.25 -0.97 17.62
CA ALA A 186 8.89 -2.35 17.97
C ALA A 186 10.02 -3.35 17.60
N GLN A 187 10.70 -3.14 16.48
CA GLN A 187 11.84 -3.96 16.07
C GLN A 187 13.03 -3.82 17.05
N GLN A 188 13.29 -2.61 17.55
CA GLN A 188 14.33 -2.34 18.54
C GLN A 188 14.00 -2.98 19.90
N GLU A 189 12.76 -2.88 20.35
CA GLU A 189 12.27 -3.52 21.58
C GLU A 189 12.40 -5.04 21.50
N LEU A 190 12.00 -5.64 20.37
CA LEU A 190 12.13 -7.09 20.15
C LEU A 190 13.60 -7.54 20.20
N ASN A 191 14.52 -6.79 19.59
CA ASN A 191 15.95 -7.12 19.65
C ASN A 191 16.52 -7.01 21.06
N THR A 192 16.06 -6.01 21.83
CA THR A 192 16.45 -5.84 23.24
C THR A 192 15.97 -7.01 24.08
N LEU A 193 14.71 -7.44 23.90
CA LEU A 193 14.14 -8.61 24.59
C LEU A 193 14.91 -9.89 24.25
N LYS A 194 15.20 -10.15 22.97
CA LYS A 194 16.01 -11.32 22.56
C LYS A 194 17.40 -11.31 23.20
N THR A 195 18.01 -10.14 23.31
CA THR A 195 19.33 -10.00 23.95
C THR A 195 19.22 -10.32 25.44
N LEU A 196 18.20 -9.79 26.12
CA LEU A 196 17.96 -10.03 27.55
C LEU A 196 17.68 -11.52 27.83
N GLU A 197 16.86 -12.16 27.00
CA GLU A 197 16.56 -13.60 27.08
C GLU A 197 17.84 -14.45 26.96
N SER A 198 18.70 -14.14 25.99
CA SER A 198 19.99 -14.81 25.81
C SER A 198 20.93 -14.65 27.01
N VAL A 199 20.98 -13.46 27.61
CA VAL A 199 21.77 -13.20 28.84
C VAL A 199 21.23 -13.98 30.02
N TYR A 200 19.90 -14.00 30.21
CA TYR A 200 19.27 -14.69 31.33
C TYR A 200 19.46 -16.21 31.22
N ALA A 201 19.20 -16.80 30.06
CA ALA A 201 19.37 -18.23 29.82
C ALA A 201 20.80 -18.71 30.06
N ASN A 202 21.81 -17.92 29.66
CA ASN A 202 23.21 -18.30 29.80
C ASN A 202 23.78 -18.09 31.20
N SER A 203 23.31 -17.07 31.95
CA SER A 203 23.90 -16.73 33.24
C SER A 203 23.38 -17.62 34.38
N THR A 204 22.07 -17.82 34.50
CA THR A 204 21.49 -18.58 35.61
C THR A 204 21.89 -20.06 35.55
N LEU A 205 21.75 -20.70 34.38
CA LEU A 205 22.12 -22.11 34.20
C LEU A 205 23.62 -22.36 34.43
N ARG A 206 24.48 -21.41 34.04
CA ARG A 206 25.92 -21.53 34.22
C ARG A 206 26.34 -21.39 35.67
N VAL A 207 25.74 -20.46 36.41
CA VAL A 207 25.99 -20.28 37.85
C VAL A 207 25.54 -21.53 38.61
N GLU A 208 24.34 -22.03 38.35
CA GLU A 208 23.82 -23.23 38.99
C GLU A 208 24.67 -24.47 38.67
N ASN A 209 25.08 -24.66 37.41
CA ASN A 209 25.94 -25.78 37.02
C ASN A 209 27.31 -25.74 37.72
N ASN A 210 27.91 -24.55 37.85
CA ASN A 210 29.17 -24.38 38.57
C ASN A 210 29.01 -24.69 40.07
N PHE A 211 27.91 -24.24 40.68
CA PHE A 211 27.60 -24.54 42.08
C PHE A 211 27.43 -26.05 42.33
N LEU A 212 26.67 -26.74 41.47
CA LEU A 212 26.48 -28.19 41.54
C LEU A 212 27.80 -28.96 41.33
N LYS A 213 28.66 -28.51 40.42
CA LYS A 213 30.01 -29.09 40.22
C LYS A 213 30.87 -28.98 41.47
N SER A 214 30.88 -27.82 42.12
CA SER A 214 31.63 -27.62 43.38
C SER A 214 31.12 -28.52 44.49
N GLN A 215 29.79 -28.68 44.64
CA GLN A 215 29.23 -29.64 45.60
C GLN A 215 29.64 -31.08 45.29
N LEU A 216 29.61 -31.47 44.02
CA LEU A 216 29.98 -32.82 43.59
C LEU A 216 31.44 -33.16 43.90
N GLU A 217 32.38 -32.21 43.74
CA GLU A 217 33.78 -32.45 44.12
C GLU A 217 33.99 -32.52 45.63
N ASN A 218 33.30 -31.67 46.40
CA ASN A 218 33.33 -31.79 47.87
C ASN A 218 32.84 -33.17 48.32
N LEU A 219 31.70 -33.63 47.79
CA LEU A 219 31.15 -34.96 48.12
C LEU A 219 32.08 -36.11 47.69
N LYS A 220 32.77 -35.99 46.56
CA LYS A 220 33.78 -36.99 46.15
C LYS A 220 34.94 -37.04 47.13
N GLN A 221 35.42 -35.89 47.61
CA GLN A 221 36.52 -35.81 48.56
C GLN A 221 36.12 -36.34 49.95
N GLU A 222 34.91 -36.02 50.40
CA GLU A 222 34.31 -36.63 51.60
C GLU A 222 34.19 -38.15 51.45
N LEU A 223 33.69 -38.64 50.31
CA LEU A 223 33.58 -40.07 50.03
C LEU A 223 34.95 -40.77 50.02
N PHE A 224 35.98 -40.13 49.47
CA PHE A 224 37.35 -40.67 49.48
C PHE A 224 37.87 -40.80 50.92
N SER A 225 37.68 -39.76 51.73
CA SER A 225 38.07 -39.74 53.13
C SER A 225 37.31 -40.78 53.96
N ALA A 226 36.02 -40.97 53.69
CA ALA A 226 35.19 -42.02 54.29
C ALA A 226 35.65 -43.43 53.88
N LYS A 227 36.05 -43.63 52.63
CA LYS A 227 36.62 -44.92 52.17
C LYS A 227 37.95 -45.22 52.87
N GLU A 228 38.83 -44.25 52.98
CA GLU A 228 40.12 -44.41 53.65
C GLU A 228 39.95 -44.76 55.14
N THR A 229 39.09 -44.02 55.84
CA THR A 229 38.76 -44.31 57.25
C THR A 229 38.15 -45.71 57.40
N ASN A 230 37.25 -46.13 56.51
CA ASN A 230 36.68 -47.48 56.55
C ASN A 230 37.72 -48.59 56.30
N GLU A 231 38.64 -48.41 55.37
CA GLU A 231 39.76 -49.36 55.16
C GLU A 231 40.68 -49.45 56.39
N ASN A 232 40.97 -48.31 57.03
CA ASN A 232 41.73 -48.28 58.28
C ASN A 232 41.00 -48.97 59.43
N LEU A 233 39.68 -48.76 59.57
CA LEU A 233 38.85 -49.48 60.54
C LEU A 233 38.85 -50.98 60.30
N LYS A 234 38.72 -51.41 59.03
CA LYS A 234 38.76 -52.84 58.66
C LYS A 234 40.09 -53.49 59.02
N LYS A 235 41.22 -52.80 58.79
CA LYS A 235 42.55 -53.24 59.25
C LYS A 235 42.62 -53.33 60.78
N GLY A 236 42.09 -52.32 61.48
CA GLY A 236 42.02 -52.30 62.95
C GLY A 236 41.20 -53.46 63.52
N MET A 237 40.03 -53.76 62.94
CA MET A 237 39.19 -54.89 63.31
C MET A 237 39.90 -56.23 63.09
N LYS A 238 40.65 -56.37 61.98
CA LYS A 238 41.45 -57.58 61.72
C LYS A 238 42.53 -57.78 62.78
N MET A 239 43.29 -56.72 63.11
CA MET A 239 44.29 -56.75 64.18
C MET A 239 43.66 -57.10 65.53
N GLN A 240 42.50 -56.55 65.86
CA GLN A 240 41.79 -56.88 67.09
C GLN A 240 41.38 -58.36 67.15
N GLY A 241 40.94 -58.93 66.03
CA GLY A 241 40.70 -60.38 65.90
C GLY A 241 41.95 -61.21 66.15
N GLU A 242 43.08 -60.83 65.55
CA GLU A 242 44.38 -61.49 65.75
C GLU A 242 44.85 -61.43 67.22
N ILE A 243 44.67 -60.28 67.89
CA ILE A 243 44.96 -60.11 69.33
C ILE A 243 44.05 -61.03 70.17
N LEU A 244 42.77 -61.12 69.84
CA LEU A 244 41.80 -61.94 70.57
C LEU A 244 42.15 -63.43 70.48
N ASP A 245 42.56 -63.90 69.29
CA ASP A 245 43.05 -65.25 69.06
C ASP A 245 44.37 -65.52 69.80
N ALA A 246 45.30 -64.56 69.82
CA ALA A 246 46.53 -64.65 70.60
C ALA A 246 46.24 -64.75 72.11
N ASN A 247 45.32 -63.92 72.63
CA ASN A 247 44.91 -63.95 74.03
C ASN A 247 44.24 -65.29 74.41
N LYS A 248 43.42 -65.88 73.55
CA LYS A 248 42.88 -67.24 73.76
C LYS A 248 44.00 -68.28 73.85
N LYS A 249 45.01 -68.20 72.98
CA LYS A 249 46.18 -69.11 73.03
C LYS A 249 46.98 -68.93 74.33
N ILE A 250 47.22 -67.69 74.76
CA ILE A 250 47.88 -67.38 76.03
C ILE A 250 47.06 -67.92 77.21
N SER A 251 45.74 -67.71 77.22
CA SER A 251 44.87 -68.23 78.28
C SER A 251 44.89 -69.76 78.34
N ASN A 252 44.89 -70.46 77.20
CA ASN A 252 45.05 -71.90 77.16
C ASN A 252 46.44 -72.33 77.66
N GLY A 253 47.51 -71.64 77.26
CA GLY A 253 48.86 -71.87 77.77
C GLY A 253 48.96 -71.68 79.29
N ASN A 254 48.34 -70.63 79.82
CA ASN A 254 48.28 -70.36 81.25
C ASN A 254 47.48 -71.42 82.01
N ASN A 255 46.40 -71.96 81.44
CA ASN A 255 45.66 -73.08 82.04
C ASN A 255 46.50 -74.35 82.08
N ILE A 256 47.31 -74.64 81.03
CA ILE A 256 48.24 -75.78 81.03
C ILE A 256 49.29 -75.61 82.13
N ILE A 257 49.89 -74.41 82.25
CA ILE A 257 50.88 -74.10 83.29
C ILE A 257 50.24 -74.22 84.68
N LYS A 258 49.03 -73.70 84.86
CA LYS A 258 48.30 -73.78 86.14
C LYS A 258 48.03 -75.23 86.54
N ASN A 259 47.59 -76.08 85.61
CA ASN A 259 47.42 -77.50 85.85
C ASN A 259 48.74 -78.19 86.22
N PHE A 260 49.85 -77.80 85.57
CA PHE A 260 51.19 -78.30 85.92
C PHE A 260 51.61 -77.91 87.35
N TYR A 261 51.26 -76.71 87.81
CA TYR A 261 51.52 -76.28 89.19
C TYR A 261 50.57 -76.92 90.21
N GLU A 262 49.32 -77.21 89.84
CA GLU A 262 48.37 -77.91 90.72
C GLU A 262 48.70 -79.41 90.87
N GLU A 263 49.26 -80.07 89.84
CA GLU A 263 49.77 -81.45 89.93
C GLU A 263 51.07 -81.57 90.76
N ASN A 264 51.81 -80.47 90.98
CA ASN A 264 53.06 -80.47 91.75
C ASN A 264 52.91 -79.96 93.21
N LYS A 265 51.68 -79.70 93.68
CA LYS A 265 51.40 -79.41 95.09
C LYS A 265 51.13 -80.70 95.87
N ASP A 266 52.17 -81.51 96.02
CA ASP A 266 52.23 -82.59 97.01
C ASP A 266 53.18 -82.15 98.16
N GLU A 267 53.04 -80.88 98.60
CA GLU A 267 53.85 -80.26 99.67
C GLU A 267 53.75 -81.04 101.00
N ASP A 268 52.62 -81.71 101.24
CA ASP A 268 52.40 -82.60 102.40
C ASP A 268 53.28 -83.86 102.38
N LYS A 269 53.75 -84.30 101.20
CA LYS A 269 54.62 -85.47 101.05
C LYS A 269 56.08 -85.14 101.32
N ILE A 270 56.51 -83.91 100.99
CA ILE A 270 57.85 -83.40 101.29
C ILE A 270 57.97 -83.09 102.79
N GLY A 271 56.94 -82.51 103.41
CA GLY A 271 56.91 -82.24 104.85
C GLY A 271 57.08 -83.51 105.71
N ASN A 272 56.41 -84.60 105.34
CA ASN A 272 56.53 -85.89 106.05
C ASN A 272 57.93 -86.52 105.93
N GLN A 273 58.59 -86.42 104.76
CA GLN A 273 59.94 -86.95 104.58
C GLN A 273 60.99 -86.18 105.40
N VAL A 274 60.84 -84.86 105.51
CA VAL A 274 61.72 -84.02 106.35
C VAL A 274 61.53 -84.33 107.84
N PHE A 275 60.30 -84.58 108.29
CA PHE A 275 60.00 -84.98 109.66
C PHE A 275 60.60 -86.35 110.02
N GLU A 276 60.49 -87.35 109.14
CA GLU A 276 61.12 -88.67 109.35
C GLU A 276 62.65 -88.60 109.43
N LEU A 277 63.27 -87.79 108.56
CA LEU A 277 64.73 -87.57 108.59
C LEU A 277 65.18 -86.91 109.90
N GLY A 278 64.43 -85.92 110.39
CA GLY A 278 64.69 -85.28 111.69
C GLY A 278 64.66 -86.28 112.85
N ASN A 279 63.66 -87.17 112.89
CA ASN A 279 63.55 -88.21 113.91
C ASN A 279 64.68 -89.25 113.83
N ARG A 280 65.09 -89.63 112.61
CA ARG A 280 66.25 -90.52 112.40
C ARG A 280 67.55 -89.90 112.92
N LEU A 281 67.80 -88.63 112.60
CA LEU A 281 68.99 -87.93 113.05
C LEU A 281 69.05 -87.83 114.58
N ASN A 282 67.92 -87.54 115.22
CA ASN A 282 67.83 -87.44 116.68
C ASN A 282 68.09 -88.80 117.36
N ASN A 283 67.62 -89.90 116.77
CA ASN A 283 67.94 -91.25 117.24
C ASN A 283 69.44 -91.60 117.09
N ILE A 284 70.11 -91.12 116.04
CA ILE A 284 71.57 -91.31 115.86
C ILE A 284 72.32 -90.51 116.93
N MET A 285 71.93 -89.27 117.21
CA MET A 285 72.57 -88.46 118.25
C MET A 285 72.43 -89.05 119.65
N LYS A 286 71.27 -89.63 119.99
CA LYS A 286 71.08 -90.35 121.27
C LYS A 286 72.03 -91.54 121.41
N ARG A 287 72.23 -92.35 120.35
CA ARG A 287 73.14 -93.50 120.40
C ARG A 287 74.61 -93.11 120.55
N TYR A 288 75.03 -91.95 120.05
CA TYR A 288 76.39 -91.46 120.22
C TYR A 288 76.70 -90.96 121.64
N GLY A 289 75.69 -90.56 122.41
CA GLY A 289 75.85 -90.14 123.81
C GLY A 289 76.08 -91.29 124.81
N GLU A 290 75.83 -92.53 124.41
CA GLU A 290 75.90 -93.72 125.29
C GLU A 290 77.18 -94.55 125.08
N ILE A 291 78.15 -94.06 124.31
CA ILE A 291 79.47 -94.71 124.14
C ILE A 291 80.43 -94.15 125.22
N PRO A 292 80.83 -94.95 126.24
CA PRO A 292 81.67 -94.50 127.35
C PRO A 292 83.12 -94.21 126.90
N LYS A 293 83.73 -93.23 127.59
CA LYS A 293 85.04 -92.62 127.35
C LYS A 293 86.24 -93.57 127.47
#